data_AF-A0A529AG19-F1
#
_entry.id   AF-A0A529AG19-F1
#
_cell.length_a   1.000
_cell.length_b   1.000
_cell.length_c   1.000
_cell.angle_alpha   90.00
_cell.angle_beta   90.00
_cell.angle_gamma   90.00
#
_symmetry.space_group_name_H-M   'P 1'
#
loop_
_entity.id
_entity.type
_entity.pdbx_description
1 polymer ?
#
loop_
_entity_poly.entity_id
_entity_poly.type
_entity_poly.pdbx_seq_one_letter_code
_entity_poly.pdbx_strand_id
1 'polypeptide(L)'
;GGRIGGGVADRILSAGRAYADATRALSHWEVSGVVQKVCCHGETVKSLAEQTGEPRDVVAKLLKVGLDLLAAHYGMMLMRRPRG
;
A
#
# COMPACT_ATOMS: atom_id res chain seq x y z
N GLY A 1 -27.66 11.27 -16.48
CA GLY A 1 -27.26 10.04 -17.18
C GLY A 1 -26.39 9.21 -16.27
N GLY A 2 -26.98 8.28 -15.53
CA GLY A 2 -26.27 7.40 -14.61
C GLY A 2 -25.85 6.12 -15.34
N ARG A 3 -24.55 5.97 -15.62
CA ARG A 3 -23.97 4.67 -15.97
C ARG A 3 -23.33 4.10 -14.71
N ILE A 4 -24.17 3.61 -13.81
CA ILE A 4 -23.75 2.70 -12.74
C ILE A 4 -23.60 1.34 -13.40
N GLY A 5 -22.42 1.03 -13.95
CA GLY A 5 -22.28 -0.20 -14.73
C GLY A 5 -20.95 -0.40 -15.44
N GLY A 6 -19.84 -0.01 -14.84
CA GLY A 6 -18.56 -0.64 -15.19
C GLY A 6 -18.63 -2.10 -14.76
N GLY A 7 -18.69 -3.02 -15.73
CA GLY A 7 -18.72 -4.47 -15.47
C GLY A 7 -17.53 -4.93 -14.63
N VAL A 8 -17.53 -6.18 -14.19
CA VAL A 8 -16.42 -6.78 -13.40
C VAL A 8 -15.06 -6.52 -14.05
N ALA A 9 -14.99 -6.57 -15.40
CA ALA A 9 -13.78 -6.25 -16.16
C ALA A 9 -13.28 -4.82 -15.96
N ASP A 10 -14.17 -3.82 -15.95
CA ASP A 10 -13.80 -2.41 -15.76
C ASP A 10 -13.27 -2.16 -14.34
N ARG A 11 -13.88 -2.80 -13.33
CA ARG A 11 -13.40 -2.73 -11.94
C ARG A 11 -12.04 -3.39 -11.77
N ILE A 12 -11.80 -4.54 -12.42
CA ILE A 12 -10.49 -5.21 -12.40
C ILE A 12 -9.43 -4.34 -13.08
N LEU A 13 -9.74 -3.74 -14.24
CA LEU A 13 -8.82 -2.85 -14.94
C LEU A 13 -8.53 -1.57 -14.14
N SER A 14 -9.54 -1.01 -13.46
CA SER A 14 -9.38 0.12 -12.56
C SER A 14 -8.52 -0.22 -11.34
N ALA A 15 -8.76 -1.37 -10.69
CA ALA A 15 -7.95 -1.86 -9.58
C ALA A 15 -6.50 -2.12 -10.00
N GLY A 16 -6.28 -2.69 -11.19
CA GLY A 16 -4.95 -2.92 -11.75
C GLY A 16 -4.19 -1.63 -12.01
N ARG A 17 -4.85 -0.59 -12.55
CA ARG A 17 -4.24 0.74 -12.72
C ARG A 17 -3.89 1.37 -11.38
N ALA A 18 -4.81 1.35 -10.41
CA ALA A 18 -4.56 1.87 -9.08
C ALA A 18 -3.39 1.16 -8.39
N TYR A 19 -3.28 -0.17 -8.55
CA TYR A 19 -2.16 -0.95 -8.03
C TYR A 19 -0.83 -0.60 -8.69
N ALA A 20 -0.81 -0.40 -10.01
CA ALA A 20 0.38 0.01 -10.74
C ALA A 20 0.84 1.42 -10.33
N ASP A 21 -0.10 2.35 -10.15
CA ASP A 21 0.19 3.71 -9.70
C ASP A 21 0.68 3.74 -8.25
N ALA A 22 0.06 2.97 -7.35
CA ALA A 22 0.54 2.79 -5.97
C ALA A 22 1.97 2.21 -5.94
N THR A 23 2.24 1.18 -6.76
CA THR A 23 3.57 0.56 -6.87
C THR A 23 4.61 1.55 -7.40
N ARG A 24 4.25 2.39 -8.37
CA ARG A 24 5.11 3.47 -8.87
C ARG A 24 5.40 4.51 -7.81
N ALA A 25 4.40 4.90 -7.01
CA ALA A 25 4.56 5.86 -5.93
C ALA A 25 5.54 5.38 -4.84
N LEU A 26 5.56 4.06 -4.57
CA LEU A 26 6.46 3.48 -3.58
C LEU A 26 7.94 3.55 -3.96
N SER A 27 8.27 3.60 -5.28
CA SER A 27 9.59 3.80 -5.89
C SER A 27 10.73 2.82 -5.51
N HIS A 28 10.70 2.21 -4.32
CA HIS A 28 11.68 1.25 -3.82
C HIS A 28 11.06 -0.15 -3.79
N TRP A 29 11.73 -1.09 -4.47
CA TRP A 29 11.26 -2.48 -4.65
C TRP A 29 10.97 -3.18 -3.32
N GLU A 30 11.83 -2.97 -2.32
CA GLU A 30 11.69 -3.60 -1.01
C GLU A 30 10.48 -3.09 -0.21
N VAL A 31 10.24 -1.76 -0.24
CA VAL A 31 9.07 -1.15 0.41
C VAL A 31 7.79 -1.62 -0.29
N SER A 32 7.80 -1.64 -1.62
CA SER A 32 6.68 -2.15 -2.42
C SER A 32 6.37 -3.61 -2.10
N GLY A 33 7.40 -4.46 -1.98
CA GLY A 33 7.23 -5.87 -1.64
C GLY A 33 6.58 -6.07 -0.27
N VAL A 34 7.03 -5.33 0.76
CA VAL A 34 6.45 -5.40 2.11
C VAL A 34 4.99 -4.94 2.11
N VAL A 35 4.68 -3.80 1.48
CA VAL A 35 3.29 -3.29 1.40
C VAL A 35 2.38 -4.27 0.65
N GLN A 36 2.82 -4.84 -0.48
CA GLN A 36 2.02 -5.78 -1.25
C GLN A 36 1.78 -7.09 -0.49
N LYS A 37 2.79 -7.64 0.19
CA LYS A 37 2.62 -8.87 0.98
C LYS A 37 1.67 -8.66 2.16
N VAL A 38 1.80 -7.55 2.89
CA VAL A 38 0.92 -7.28 4.04
C VAL A 38 -0.49 -6.87 3.60
N CYS A 39 -0.63 -5.89 2.70
CA CYS A 39 -1.91 -5.30 2.36
C CYS A 39 -2.69 -6.08 1.28
N CYS A 40 -2.00 -6.75 0.34
CA CYS A 40 -2.68 -7.47 -0.75
C CYS A 40 -2.75 -8.98 -0.50
N HIS A 41 -1.73 -9.58 0.11
CA HIS A 41 -1.68 -11.03 0.37
C HIS A 41 -2.12 -11.40 1.80
N GLY A 42 -2.38 -10.40 2.66
CA GLY A 42 -2.81 -10.63 4.04
C GLY A 42 -1.73 -11.22 4.94
N GLU A 43 -0.46 -11.14 4.54
CA GLU A 43 0.65 -11.62 5.37
C GLU A 43 0.83 -10.75 6.61
N THR A 44 1.26 -11.38 7.70
CA THR A 44 1.62 -10.63 8.92
C THR A 44 3.06 -10.14 8.85
N VAL A 45 3.36 -9.02 9.51
CA VAL A 45 4.73 -8.52 9.68
C VAL A 45 5.66 -9.58 10.30
N LYS A 46 5.12 -10.43 11.18
CA LYS A 46 5.85 -11.54 11.78
C LYS A 46 6.26 -12.59 10.73
N SER A 47 5.29 -13.05 9.92
CA SER A 47 5.54 -14.02 8.83
C SER A 47 6.57 -13.50 7.83
N LEU A 48 6.46 -12.24 7.44
CA LEU A 48 7.41 -11.59 6.54
C LEU A 48 8.83 -11.53 7.12
N ALA A 49 8.97 -11.17 8.39
CA ALA A 49 10.25 -11.14 9.08
C ALA A 49 10.90 -12.54 9.12
N GLU A 50 10.11 -13.57 9.41
CA GLU A 50 10.57 -14.98 9.41
C GLU A 50 11.01 -15.44 8.00
N GLN A 51 10.28 -15.07 6.95
CA GLN A 51 10.62 -15.44 5.56
C GLN A 51 11.86 -14.73 5.02
N THR A 52 12.06 -13.47 5.39
CA THR A 52 13.14 -12.62 4.87
C THR A 52 14.41 -12.71 5.72
N GLY A 53 14.31 -13.22 6.95
CA GLY A 53 15.40 -13.17 7.92
C GLY A 53 15.64 -11.78 8.52
N GLU A 54 14.79 -10.81 8.17
CA GLU A 54 14.90 -9.43 8.65
C GLU A 54 14.27 -9.27 10.04
N PRO A 55 14.77 -8.33 10.87
CA PRO A 55 14.14 -8.02 12.14
C PRO A 55 12.72 -7.50 11.92
N ARG A 56 11.78 -7.92 12.79
CA ARG A 56 10.39 -7.46 12.75
C ARG A 56 10.27 -5.93 12.73
N ASP A 57 11.15 -5.23 13.44
CA ASP A 57 11.18 -3.77 13.49
C ASP A 57 11.57 -3.13 12.15
N VAL A 58 12.44 -3.78 11.37
CA VAL A 58 12.83 -3.33 10.03
C VAL A 58 11.63 -3.48 9.09
N VAL A 59 10.99 -4.65 9.08
CA VAL A 59 9.78 -4.89 8.27
C VAL A 59 8.66 -3.91 8.65
N ALA A 60 8.46 -3.64 9.94
CA ALA A 60 7.48 -2.68 10.43
C ALA A 60 7.81 -1.23 9.97
N LYS A 61 9.08 -0.83 9.98
CA LYS A 61 9.52 0.49 9.49
C LYS A 61 9.31 0.62 7.99
N LEU A 62 9.66 -0.40 7.21
CA LEU A 62 9.43 -0.43 5.76
C LEU A 62 7.94 -0.32 5.44
N LEU A 63 7.10 -1.08 6.14
CA LEU A 63 5.65 -1.00 6.00
C LEU A 63 5.13 0.42 6.30
N LYS A 64 5.58 1.01 7.41
CA LYS A 64 5.20 2.39 7.78
C LYS A 64 5.59 3.40 6.70
N VAL A 65 6.84 3.37 6.23
CA VAL A 65 7.33 4.27 5.19
C VAL A 65 6.50 4.11 3.90
N GLY A 66 6.21 2.88 3.50
CA GLY A 66 5.36 2.62 2.34
C GLY A 66 3.95 3.18 2.48
N LEU A 67 3.32 3.00 3.65
CA LEU A 67 2.00 3.57 3.93
C LEU A 67 2.03 5.10 3.97
N ASP A 68 3.08 5.71 4.53
CA ASP A 68 3.25 7.17 4.55
C ASP A 68 3.42 7.74 3.13
N LEU A 69 4.19 7.05 2.26
CA LEU A 69 4.35 7.40 0.85
C LEU A 69 3.03 7.30 0.06
N LEU A 70 2.26 6.23 0.28
CA LEU A 70 0.94 6.08 -0.33
C LEU A 70 -0.02 7.16 0.17
N ALA A 71 -0.02 7.46 1.46
CA ALA A 71 -0.83 8.53 2.02
C ALA A 71 -0.46 9.90 1.41
N ALA A 72 0.83 10.17 1.20
CA ALA A 72 1.28 11.38 0.50
C ALA A 72 0.79 11.40 -0.95
N HIS A 73 0.95 10.30 -1.68
CA HIS A 73 0.56 10.18 -3.08
C HIS A 73 -0.94 10.41 -3.31
N TYR A 74 -1.79 9.86 -2.42
CA TYR A 74 -3.23 10.02 -2.51
C TYR A 74 -3.77 11.27 -1.80
N GLY A 75 -2.90 12.15 -1.28
CA GLY A 75 -3.34 13.34 -0.54
C GLY A 75 -4.06 13.02 0.78
N MET A 76 -3.89 11.82 1.30
CA MET A 76 -4.46 11.33 2.56
C MET A 76 -3.57 11.61 3.78
N MET A 77 -2.47 12.36 3.62
CA MET A 77 -1.67 12.79 4.76
C MET A 77 -2.56 13.55 5.74
N LEU A 78 -2.81 12.89 6.88
CA LEU A 78 -3.54 13.45 7.99
C LEU A 78 -2.78 14.70 8.44
N MET A 79 -3.21 15.88 8.00
CA MET A 79 -2.89 17.12 8.70
C MET A 79 -3.25 16.83 10.15
N ARG A 80 -2.25 16.71 11.02
CA ARG A 80 -2.45 16.65 12.47
C ARG A 80 -3.12 17.97 12.83
N ARG A 81 -4.46 18.01 12.75
CA ARG A 81 -5.25 19.12 13.25
C ARG A 81 -4.83 19.28 14.72
N PRO A 82 -4.27 20.44 15.11
CA PRO A 82 -4.00 20.69 16.51
C PRO A 82 -5.35 20.58 17.21
N ARG A 83 -5.46 19.62 18.13
CA ARG A 83 -6.53 19.66 19.12
C ARG A 83 -6.15 20.80 20.06
N GLY A 84 -6.53 22.01 19.67
CA GLY A 84 -6.63 23.15 20.58
C GLY A 84 -7.83 22.99 21.49
#